data_AF-A0A7X6YJ06-F1
#
_entry.id   AF-A0A7X6YJ06-F1
#
_cell.length_a   1.000
_cell.length_b   1.000
_cell.length_c   1.000
_cell.angle_alpha   90.00
_cell.angle_beta   90.00
_cell.angle_gamma   90.00
#
_symmetry.space_group_name_H-M   'P 1'
#
loop_
_entity.id
_entity.type
_entity.pdbx_description
1 polymer ?
#
loop_
_entity_poly.entity_id
_entity_poly.type
_entity_poly.pdbx_seq_one_letter_code
_entity_poly.pdbx_strand_id
1 'polypeptide(L)'
;MNKNLKVLFNGVIKENPIFVLLLGMCPTLATTSSAINGMSMGLATMFVLICSNAVISMLKNVIPDMVRIPAFIVIIATFVTVIEMLMNAY
;
A
#
# COMPACT_ATOMS: atom_id res chain seq x y z
N MET A 1 -30.40 -1.78 16.82
CA MET A 1 -29.85 -2.04 15.48
C MET A 1 -28.41 -2.55 15.63
N ASN A 2 -28.13 -3.76 15.14
CA ASN A 2 -27.07 -4.68 15.59
C ASN A 2 -25.68 -4.07 15.86
N LYS A 3 -25.09 -4.43 17.01
CA LYS A 3 -23.75 -4.05 17.47
C LYS A 3 -22.65 -4.26 16.40
N ASN A 4 -22.81 -5.30 15.58
CA ASN A 4 -21.92 -5.64 14.46
C ASN A 4 -21.96 -4.61 13.31
N LEU A 5 -23.14 -4.05 12.99
CA LEU A 5 -23.26 -2.99 11.98
C LEU A 5 -22.56 -1.72 12.42
N LYS A 6 -22.57 -1.42 13.73
CA LYS A 6 -21.87 -0.26 14.30
C LYS A 6 -20.35 -0.37 14.18
N VAL A 7 -19.80 -1.58 14.37
CA VAL A 7 -18.36 -1.85 14.19
C VAL A 7 -17.96 -1.71 12.73
N LEU A 8 -18.79 -2.23 11.81
CA LEU A 8 -18.53 -2.17 10.37
C LEU A 8 -18.61 -0.73 9.84
N PHE A 9 -19.59 0.06 10.30
CA PHE A 9 -19.69 1.48 9.96
C PHE A 9 -18.55 2.33 10.54
N ASN A 10 -18.08 1.99 11.76
CA ASN A 10 -16.91 2.65 12.35
C ASN A 10 -15.64 2.36 11.54
N GLY A 11 -15.42 1.12 11.11
CA GLY A 11 -14.23 0.74 10.33
C GLY A 11 -14.14 1.40 8.95
N VAL A 12 -15.28 1.58 8.27
CA VAL A 12 -15.30 2.17 6.91
C VAL A 12 -15.18 3.69 6.93
N ILE A 13 -15.76 4.37 7.93
CA ILE A 13 -15.92 5.83 7.91
C ILE A 13 -15.14 6.55 9.02
N LYS A 14 -15.15 6.04 10.26
CA LYS A 14 -14.54 6.73 11.42
C LYS A 14 -13.10 6.33 11.70
N GLU A 15 -12.69 5.13 11.31
CA GLU A 15 -11.36 4.57 11.59
C GLU A 15 -10.57 4.32 10.30
N ASN A 16 -11.07 4.76 9.15
CA ASN A 16 -10.40 4.53 7.88
C ASN A 16 -9.19 5.47 7.74
N PRO A 17 -7.94 4.93 7.68
CA PRO A 17 -6.73 5.75 7.63
C PRO A 17 -6.64 6.64 6.39
N ILE A 18 -7.34 6.29 5.31
CA ILE A 18 -7.40 7.06 4.07
C ILE A 18 -8.21 8.35 4.28
N PHE A 19 -9.35 8.27 4.98
CA PHE A 19 -10.26 9.41 5.19
C PHE A 19 -9.91 10.25 6.42
N VAL A 20 -9.38 9.64 7.47
CA VAL A 20 -9.16 10.32 8.76
C VAL A 20 -7.72 10.77 8.95
N LEU A 21 -6.75 9.94 8.54
CA LEU A 21 -5.32 10.24 8.66
C LEU A 21 -4.72 10.83 7.37
N LEU A 22 -5.48 10.87 6.28
CA LEU A 22 -5.03 11.33 4.95
C LEU A 22 -3.75 10.60 4.48
N LEU A 23 -3.57 9.33 4.89
CA LEU A 23 -2.45 8.50 4.47
C LEU A 23 -2.81 7.74 3.18
N GLY A 24 -1.88 7.68 2.22
CA GLY A 24 -2.11 6.99 0.95
C GLY A 24 -3.00 7.76 -0.05
N MET A 25 -3.06 9.09 0.05
CA MET A 25 -3.89 9.92 -0.84
C MET A 25 -3.43 9.91 -2.30
N CYS A 26 -2.11 9.83 -2.56
CA CYS A 26 -1.56 9.84 -3.92
C CYS A 26 -2.14 8.71 -4.81
N PRO A 27 -2.10 7.42 -4.41
CA PRO A 27 -2.71 6.34 -5.20
C PRO A 27 -4.25 6.37 -5.17
N THR A 28 -4.86 6.86 -4.09
CA THR A 28 -6.31 6.94 -3.97
C THR A 28 -6.89 7.96 -4.97
N LEU A 29 -6.27 9.13 -5.08
CA LEU A 29 -6.68 10.16 -6.04
C LEU A 29 -6.43 9.70 -7.48
N ALA A 30 -5.28 9.07 -7.75
CA ALA A 30 -4.92 8.58 -9.09
C ALA A 30 -5.88 7.50 -9.63
N THR A 31 -6.49 6.71 -8.75
CA THR A 31 -7.36 5.58 -9.15
C THR A 31 -8.85 5.94 -9.23
N THR A 32 -9.22 7.18 -8.93
CA THR A 32 -10.63 7.63 -8.93
C THR A 32 -11.24 7.66 -10.34
N SER A 33 -10.42 7.66 -11.39
CA SER A 33 -10.90 7.68 -12.78
C SER A 33 -11.57 6.37 -13.23
N SER A 34 -11.20 5.22 -12.67
CA SER A 34 -11.73 3.92 -13.11
C SER A 34 -11.66 2.88 -12.01
N ALA A 35 -12.80 2.21 -11.77
CA ALA A 35 -12.89 1.14 -10.78
C ALA A 35 -11.93 -0.03 -11.07
N ILE A 36 -11.69 -0.32 -12.35
CA ILE A 36 -10.74 -1.36 -12.79
C ILE A 36 -9.31 -0.98 -12.41
N ASN A 37 -8.91 0.28 -12.61
CA ASN A 37 -7.57 0.77 -12.28
C ASN A 37 -7.35 0.82 -10.76
N GLY A 38 -8.39 1.16 -9.98
CA GLY A 38 -8.31 1.11 -8.52
C GLY A 38 -8.15 -0.30 -7.98
N MET A 39 -8.88 -1.26 -8.54
CA MET A 39 -8.76 -2.67 -8.15
C MET A 39 -7.39 -3.25 -8.53
N SER A 40 -6.89 -2.96 -9.74
CA SER A 40 -5.58 -3.44 -10.18
C SER A 40 -4.44 -2.85 -9.35
N MET A 41 -4.46 -1.54 -9.08
CA MET A 41 -3.45 -0.87 -8.24
C MET A 41 -3.48 -1.37 -6.78
N GLY A 42 -4.67 -1.61 -6.21
CA GLY A 42 -4.81 -2.17 -4.87
C GLY A 42 -4.26 -3.59 -4.76
N LEU A 43 -4.58 -4.46 -5.73
CA LEU A 43 -4.06 -5.82 -5.77
C LEU A 43 -2.55 -5.85 -6.02
N ALA A 44 -2.06 -5.02 -6.92
CA ALA A 44 -0.64 -4.88 -7.21
C ALA A 44 0.15 -4.44 -5.98
N THR A 45 -0.32 -3.41 -5.28
CA THR A 45 0.37 -2.92 -4.07
C THR A 45 0.30 -3.92 -2.92
N MET A 46 -0.79 -4.66 -2.75
CA MET A 46 -0.87 -5.76 -1.79
C MET A 46 0.20 -6.82 -2.06
N PHE A 47 0.37 -7.23 -3.32
CA PHE A 47 1.40 -8.20 -3.71
C PHE A 47 2.82 -7.66 -3.45
N VAL A 48 3.09 -6.41 -3.85
CA VAL A 48 4.39 -5.75 -3.62
C VAL A 48 4.73 -5.67 -2.14
N LEU A 49 3.76 -5.33 -1.28
CA LEU A 49 3.98 -5.24 0.16
C LEU A 49 4.32 -6.60 0.77
N ILE A 50 3.67 -7.67 0.33
CA ILE A 50 3.96 -9.04 0.79
C ILE A 50 5.39 -9.43 0.39
N CYS A 51 5.75 -9.24 -0.89
CA CYS A 51 7.09 -9.54 -1.40
C CYS A 51 8.18 -8.69 -0.72
N SER A 52 7.93 -7.39 -0.56
CA SER A 52 8.87 -6.45 0.06
C SER A 52 9.10 -6.81 1.52
N ASN A 53 8.06 -7.16 2.29
CA ASN A 53 8.22 -7.58 3.68
C ASN A 53 9.02 -8.88 3.82
N ALA A 54 8.86 -9.84 2.90
CA ALA A 54 9.66 -11.06 2.90
C ALA A 54 11.16 -10.75 2.67
N VAL A 55 11.46 -9.88 1.70
CA VAL A 55 12.83 -9.43 1.38
C VAL A 55 13.42 -8.61 2.53
N ILE A 56 12.66 -7.68 3.10
CA ILE A 56 13.07 -6.84 4.23
C ILE A 56 13.39 -7.70 5.45
N SER A 57 12.58 -8.72 5.75
CA SER A 57 12.83 -9.64 6.86
C SER A 57 14.19 -10.35 6.76
N MET A 58 14.60 -10.70 5.53
CA MET A 58 15.88 -11.34 5.24
C MET A 58 17.07 -10.36 5.34
N LEU A 59 16.88 -9.12 4.88
CA LEU A 59 17.90 -8.07 4.88
C LEU A 59 18.05 -7.33 6.23
N LYS A 60 17.11 -7.50 7.17
CA LYS A 60 17.07 -6.72 8.42
C LYS A 60 18.37 -6.78 9.24
N ASN A 61 19.13 -7.88 9.16
CA ASN A 61 20.36 -8.06 9.94
C ASN A 61 21.57 -7.35 9.32
N VAL A 62 21.49 -6.91 8.06
CA VAL A 62 22.59 -6.27 7.34
C VAL A 62 22.46 -4.74 7.34
N ILE A 63 21.25 -4.21 7.56
CA ILE A 63 20.95 -2.79 7.42
C ILE A 63 21.24 -2.05 8.74
N PRO A 64 22.15 -1.05 8.76
CA PRO A 64 22.42 -0.24 9.94
C PRO A 64 21.24 0.66 10.31
N ASP A 65 20.97 0.83 11.61
CA ASP A 65 19.76 1.50 12.13
C ASP A 65 19.56 2.93 11.61
N MET A 66 20.64 3.66 11.30
CA MET A 66 20.54 5.02 10.76
C MET A 66 19.91 5.10 9.37
N VAL A 67 19.96 4.02 8.58
CA VAL A 67 19.47 4.02 7.17
C VAL A 67 18.31 3.06 6.94
N ARG A 68 17.69 2.52 8.00
CA ARG A 68 16.58 1.57 7.86
C ARG A 68 15.36 2.12 7.13
N ILE A 69 14.96 3.36 7.41
CA ILE A 69 13.75 3.97 6.82
C ILE A 69 13.97 4.20 5.31
N PRO A 70 15.06 4.88 4.87
CA PRO A 70 15.34 5.02 3.44
C PRO A 70 15.52 3.68 2.72
N ALA A 71 16.22 2.71 3.33
CA ALA A 71 16.46 1.42 2.70
C ALA A 71 15.16 0.66 2.41
N PHE A 72 14.22 0.62 3.36
CA PHE A 72 12.93 -0.03 3.15
C PHE A 72 12.09 0.67 2.08
N ILE A 73 12.11 2.00 2.05
CA ILE A 73 11.41 2.78 1.03
C ILE A 73 11.99 2.49 -0.37
N VAL A 74 13.32 2.41 -0.51
CA VAL A 74 13.96 2.09 -1.81
C VAL A 74 13.56 0.69 -2.29
N ILE A 75 13.56 -0.31 -1.40
CA ILE A 75 13.12 -1.67 -1.75
C ILE A 75 11.68 -1.63 -2.28
N ILE A 76 10.76 -1.01 -1.54
CA ILE A 76 9.35 -0.91 -1.95
C ILE A 76 9.23 -0.15 -3.28
N ALA A 77 9.95 0.97 -3.44
CA ALA A 77 9.92 1.78 -4.65
C ALA A 77 10.34 0.97 -5.89
N THR A 78 11.44 0.20 -5.80
CA THR A 78 11.90 -0.61 -6.94
C THR A 78 10.86 -1.64 -7.40
N PHE A 79 10.18 -2.31 -6.47
CA PHE A 79 9.11 -3.24 -6.82
C PHE A 79 7.89 -2.53 -7.44
N VAL A 80 7.50 -1.38 -6.90
CA VAL A 80 6.40 -0.58 -7.47
C VAL A 80 6.75 -0.11 -8.88
N THR A 81 7.98 0.33 -9.14
CA THR A 81 8.41 0.74 -10.49
C THR A 81 8.33 -0.40 -11.51
N VAL A 82 8.65 -1.63 -11.11
CA VAL A 82 8.49 -2.80 -11.99
C VAL A 82 7.02 -3.02 -12.36
N ILE A 83 6.11 -2.89 -11.40
CA ILE A 83 4.67 -2.98 -11.66
C ILE A 83 4.19 -1.82 -12.54
N GLU A 84 4.64 -0.60 -12.27
CA GLU A 84 4.25 0.58 -13.03
C GLU A 84 4.67 0.44 -14.51
N MET A 85 5.86 -0.11 -14.77
CA MET A 85 6.30 -0.45 -16.13
C MET A 85 5.45 -1.56 -16.75
N LEU A 86 5.04 -2.58 -15.98
CA LEU A 86 4.14 -3.64 -16.46
C LEU A 86 2.74 -3.11 -16.80
N MET A 87 2.21 -2.16 -16.02
CA MET A 87 0.92 -1.52 -16.26
C MET A 87 0.93 -0.51 -17.41
N ASN A 88 2.07 0.10 -17.71
CA ASN A 88 2.19 1.01 -18.85
C ASN A 88 2.46 0.25 -20.17
N ALA A 89 2.88 -1.00 -20.08
CA ALA A 89 3.11 -1.87 -21.23
C ALA A 89 1.83 -2.55 -21.76
N TYR A 90 0.75 -2.60 -20.98
CA TYR A 90 -0.53 -3.26 -21.31
C TYR A 90 -1.73 -2.41 -20.89
#